data_AF-U7VC93-F1
#
_entry.id   AF-U7VC93-F1
#
_cell.length_a   1.000
_cell.length_b   1.000
_cell.length_c   1.000
_cell.angle_alpha   90.00
_cell.angle_beta   90.00
_cell.angle_gamma   90.00
#
_symmetry.space_group_name_H-M   'P 1'
#
loop_
_entity.id
_entity.type
_entity.pdbx_description
1 polymer ?
#
loop_
_entity_poly.entity_id
_entity_poly.type
_entity_poly.pdbx_seq_one_letter_code
_entity_poly.pdbx_strand_id
1 'polypeptide(L)'
;MEDFMKKIVMGLLILVFSVSAYATSGIGIVKDDDFKAVGVSQDNIDRVKVIIEQASIQYKLKTLDKKALEIEINKYILDGTEKNLEKLNELVEKVGLLDAEIIKDRLKYQIEVQKYITTDQYLKARELSLKRISQSREKQ
;
A
#
# COMPACT_ATOMS: atom_id res chain seq x y z
N MET A 1 -15.67 -23.89 -3.46
CA MET A 1 -14.46 -23.20 -3.99
C MET A 1 -14.67 -21.71 -4.21
N GLU A 2 -15.86 -21.28 -4.64
CA GLU A 2 -16.17 -19.86 -4.89
C GLU A 2 -16.05 -18.94 -3.66
N ASP A 3 -16.49 -19.40 -2.49
CA ASP A 3 -16.41 -18.62 -1.24
C ASP A 3 -14.99 -18.46 -0.69
N PHE A 4 -14.13 -19.46 -0.89
CA PHE A 4 -12.72 -19.40 -0.48
C PHE A 4 -11.96 -18.40 -1.36
N MET A 5 -12.25 -18.41 -2.67
CA MET A 5 -11.68 -17.48 -3.63
C MET A 5 -12.20 -16.06 -3.41
N LYS A 6 -13.50 -15.88 -3.11
CA LYS A 6 -14.08 -14.58 -2.70
C LYS A 6 -13.47 -14.05 -1.41
N LYS A 7 -13.20 -14.90 -0.40
CA LYS A 7 -12.52 -14.51 0.85
C LYS A 7 -11.05 -14.11 0.63
N ILE A 8 -10.33 -14.81 -0.25
CA ILE A 8 -8.97 -14.44 -0.65
C ILE A 8 -8.97 -13.11 -1.41
N VAL A 9 -9.91 -12.91 -2.34
CA VAL A 9 -10.05 -11.66 -3.11
C VAL A 9 -10.49 -10.49 -2.21
N MET A 10 -11.39 -10.71 -1.24
CA MET A 10 -11.76 -9.70 -0.24
C MET A 10 -10.63 -9.37 0.72
N GLY A 11 -9.84 -10.35 1.15
CA GLY A 11 -8.64 -10.15 1.95
C GLY A 11 -7.58 -9.33 1.19
N LEU A 12 -7.47 -9.54 -0.13
CA LEU A 12 -6.63 -8.73 -1.02
C LEU A 12 -7.11 -7.27 -1.13
N LEU A 13 -8.43 -7.04 -1.11
CA LEU A 13 -9.05 -5.72 -1.30
C LEU A 13 -8.96 -4.82 -0.05
N ILE A 14 -8.92 -5.41 1.16
CA ILE A 14 -8.82 -4.63 2.41
C ILE A 14 -7.40 -4.09 2.65
N LEU A 15 -6.38 -4.65 1.99
CA LEU A 15 -5.03 -4.06 1.94
C LEU A 15 -4.95 -2.80 1.04
N VAL A 16 -5.99 -2.48 0.27
CA VAL A 16 -5.95 -1.43 -0.78
C VAL A 16 -6.17 -0.01 -0.24
N PHE A 17 -6.69 0.19 0.99
CA PHE A 17 -7.21 1.51 1.39
C PHE A 17 -6.63 2.18 2.64
N SER A 18 -5.67 1.60 3.35
CA SER A 18 -5.12 2.25 4.55
C SER A 18 -3.61 2.43 4.50
N VAL A 19 -3.14 3.27 3.58
CA VAL A 19 -1.86 3.97 3.77
C VAL A 19 -2.18 5.33 4.39
N SER A 20 -2.69 5.30 5.62
CA SER A 20 -2.84 6.51 6.43
C SER A 20 -2.52 6.18 7.88
N ALA A 21 -1.60 6.99 8.42
CA ALA A 21 -0.98 6.95 9.75
C ALA A 21 0.13 5.90 9.95
N TYR A 22 1.37 6.34 9.72
CA TYR A 22 2.56 5.73 10.31
C TYR A 22 2.57 6.10 11.80
N ALA A 23 2.37 5.11 12.67
CA ALA A 23 2.65 5.22 14.09
C ALA A 23 4.05 4.68 14.38
N THR A 24 4.76 5.29 15.33
CA THR A 24 6.19 5.10 15.62
C THR A 24 6.54 3.73 16.25
N SER A 25 5.58 2.81 16.36
CA SER A 25 5.75 1.52 17.05
C SER A 25 4.91 0.35 16.48
N GLY A 26 4.60 0.36 15.18
CA GLY A 26 3.78 -0.68 14.54
C GLY A 26 3.65 -0.55 13.03
N ILE A 27 2.91 -1.47 12.42
CA ILE A 27 2.57 -1.45 10.99
C ILE A 27 1.14 -0.92 10.86
N GLY A 28 1.00 0.37 10.54
CA GLY A 28 -0.29 1.05 10.53
C GLY A 28 -0.94 1.05 11.92
N ILE A 29 -2.17 0.52 12.01
CA ILE A 29 -2.91 0.42 13.28
C ILE A 29 -2.48 -0.77 14.16
N VAL A 30 -1.74 -1.73 13.59
CA VAL A 30 -1.32 -2.96 14.24
C VAL A 30 0.01 -2.73 14.95
N LYS A 31 0.03 -2.88 16.27
CA LYS A 31 1.24 -2.71 17.08
C LYS A 31 2.07 -3.99 17.06
N ASP A 32 3.36 -3.88 17.39
CA ASP A 32 4.24 -5.04 17.54
C ASP A 32 3.67 -6.10 18.49
N ASP A 33 3.04 -5.66 19.59
CA ASP A 33 2.44 -6.58 20.57
C ASP A 33 1.26 -7.38 19.99
N ASP A 34 0.53 -6.83 19.02
CA ASP A 34 -0.53 -7.58 18.33
C ASP A 34 0.05 -8.70 17.47
N PHE A 35 1.19 -8.44 16.82
CA PHE A 35 1.90 -9.44 16.01
C PHE A 35 2.55 -10.51 16.89
N LYS A 36 3.13 -10.12 18.03
CA LYS A 36 3.66 -11.07 19.02
C LYS A 36 2.58 -11.97 19.59
N ALA A 37 1.40 -11.42 19.89
CA ALA A 37 0.26 -12.17 20.43
C ALA A 37 -0.24 -13.28 19.48
N VAL A 38 0.09 -13.20 18.19
CA VAL A 38 -0.27 -14.21 17.18
C VAL A 38 0.94 -15.02 16.69
N GLY A 39 2.05 -14.96 17.42
CA GLY A 39 3.23 -15.80 17.20
C GLY A 39 4.21 -15.31 16.13
N VAL A 40 4.19 -14.01 15.78
CA VAL A 40 5.23 -13.43 14.92
C VAL A 40 6.43 -13.03 15.79
N SER A 41 7.64 -13.41 15.37
CA SER A 41 8.89 -13.03 16.04
C SER A 41 9.21 -11.55 15.85
N GLN A 42 9.96 -10.95 16.79
CA GLN A 42 10.42 -9.56 16.64
C GLN A 42 11.28 -9.36 15.38
N ASP A 43 12.17 -10.31 15.06
CA ASP A 43 12.99 -10.24 13.84
C ASP A 43 12.12 -10.14 12.57
N ASN A 44 11.05 -10.94 12.49
CA ASN A 44 10.11 -10.88 11.36
C ASN A 44 9.36 -9.54 11.30
N ILE A 45 8.95 -9.00 12.47
CA ILE A 45 8.29 -7.68 12.55
C ILE A 45 9.23 -6.59 12.04
N ASP A 46 10.48 -6.60 12.49
CA ASP A 46 11.47 -5.57 12.13
C ASP A 46 11.81 -5.62 10.64
N ARG A 47 11.97 -6.82 10.06
CA ARG A 47 12.14 -6.99 8.60
C ARG A 47 10.95 -6.45 7.81
N VAL A 48 9.73 -6.75 8.25
CA VAL A 48 8.52 -6.25 7.56
C VAL A 48 8.41 -4.74 7.64
N LYS A 49 8.78 -4.11 8.77
CA LYS A 49 8.81 -2.65 8.88
C LYS A 49 9.74 -2.01 7.84
N VAL A 50 10.94 -2.57 7.65
CA VAL A 50 11.89 -2.09 6.63
C VAL A 50 11.29 -2.22 5.22
N ILE A 51 10.68 -3.36 4.90
CA ILE A 51 10.04 -3.59 3.60
C ILE A 51 8.91 -2.57 3.35
N ILE A 52 8.07 -2.32 4.36
CA ILE A 52 6.96 -1.38 4.27
C ILE A 52 7.45 0.07 4.15
N GLU A 53 8.53 0.44 4.83
CA GLU A 53 9.16 1.73 4.70
C GLU A 53 9.70 1.95 3.28
N GLN A 54 10.43 0.96 2.74
CA GLN A 54 10.92 1.00 1.36
C GLN A 54 9.76 1.10 0.35
N ALA A 55 8.71 0.29 0.52
CA ALA A 55 7.51 0.34 -0.29
C ALA A 55 6.83 1.73 -0.24
N SER A 56 6.77 2.34 0.94
CA SER A 56 6.22 3.69 1.14
C SER A 56 7.00 4.75 0.38
N ILE A 57 8.32 4.72 0.51
CA ILE A 57 9.21 5.68 -0.14
C ILE A 57 9.06 5.56 -1.66
N GLN A 58 9.14 4.35 -2.20
CA GLN A 58 9.01 4.10 -3.63
C GLN A 58 7.64 4.52 -4.17
N TYR A 59 6.56 4.22 -3.45
CA TYR A 59 5.22 4.65 -3.83
C TYR A 59 5.08 6.18 -3.83
N LYS A 60 5.63 6.87 -2.82
CA LYS A 60 5.62 8.33 -2.74
C LYS A 60 6.37 8.96 -3.91
N LEU A 61 7.56 8.46 -4.22
CA LEU A 61 8.36 8.93 -5.36
C LEU A 61 7.59 8.78 -6.67
N LYS A 62 7.08 7.58 -6.98
CA LYS A 62 6.29 7.34 -8.20
C LYS A 62 5.02 8.19 -8.26
N THR A 63 4.38 8.44 -7.13
CA THR A 63 3.22 9.36 -7.09
C THR A 63 3.62 10.80 -7.38
N LEU A 64 4.80 11.24 -6.94
CA LEU A 64 5.33 12.56 -7.28
C LEU A 64 5.68 12.65 -8.77
N ASP A 65 6.32 11.63 -9.34
CA ASP A 65 6.63 11.55 -10.77
C ASP A 65 5.36 11.60 -11.62
N LYS A 66 4.31 10.87 -11.21
CA LYS A 66 2.99 10.92 -11.86
C LYS A 66 2.42 12.33 -11.86
N LYS A 67 2.42 13.01 -10.71
CA LYS A 67 1.94 14.40 -10.61
C LYS A 67 2.74 15.35 -11.49
N ALA A 68 4.05 15.15 -11.61
CA ALA A 68 4.89 15.95 -12.50
C ALA A 68 4.47 15.77 -13.97
N LEU A 69 4.24 14.52 -14.40
CA LEU A 69 3.73 14.23 -15.75
C LEU A 69 2.33 14.82 -15.99
N GLU A 70 1.42 14.73 -15.01
CA GLU A 70 0.08 15.33 -15.10
C GLU A 70 0.15 16.86 -15.25
N ILE A 71 1.07 17.52 -14.54
CA ILE A 71 1.33 18.96 -14.70
C ILE A 71 1.88 19.27 -16.10
N GLU A 72 2.80 18.46 -16.62
CA GLU A 72 3.35 18.62 -17.96
C GLU A 72 2.28 18.44 -19.04
N ILE A 73 1.39 17.45 -18.89
CA ILE A 73 0.21 17.24 -19.75
C ILE A 73 -0.66 18.51 -19.74
N ASN A 74 -0.99 19.03 -18.55
CA ASN A 74 -1.81 20.23 -18.43
C ASN A 74 -1.19 21.44 -19.14
N LYS A 75 0.14 21.61 -19.07
CA LYS A 75 0.85 22.64 -19.80
C LYS A 75 0.64 22.51 -21.32
N TYR A 76 0.83 21.31 -21.88
CA TYR A 76 0.67 21.09 -23.32
C TYR A 76 -0.77 21.24 -23.82
N ILE A 77 -1.76 20.91 -22.97
CA ILE A 77 -3.18 21.18 -23.25
C ILE A 77 -3.41 22.69 -23.33
N LEU A 78 -2.92 23.46 -22.34
CA LEU A 78 -3.07 24.92 -22.30
C LEU A 78 -2.37 25.61 -23.46
N ASP A 79 -1.20 25.10 -23.87
CA ASP A 79 -0.46 25.65 -24.99
C ASP A 79 -1.18 25.38 -26.33
N GLY A 80 -2.06 24.38 -26.39
CA GLY A 80 -2.90 24.04 -27.55
C GLY A 80 -2.82 22.55 -27.90
N THR A 81 -3.92 21.83 -27.70
CA THR A 81 -3.97 20.37 -27.82
C THR A 81 -3.62 19.84 -29.22
N GLU A 82 -4.16 20.45 -30.29
CA GLU A 82 -4.02 19.92 -31.65
C GLU A 82 -2.56 19.89 -32.13
N LYS A 83 -1.77 20.91 -31.78
CA LYS A 83 -0.34 20.97 -32.14
C LYS A 83 0.55 20.10 -31.27
N ASN A 84 0.06 19.65 -30.11
CA ASN A 84 0.82 18.91 -29.11
C ASN A 84 0.36 17.45 -28.96
N LEU A 85 -0.49 16.96 -29.86
CA LEU A 85 -1.14 15.64 -29.72
C LEU A 85 -0.15 14.49 -29.55
N GLU A 86 0.92 14.48 -30.35
CA GLU A 86 1.98 13.47 -30.24
C GLU A 86 2.64 13.49 -28.86
N LYS A 87 2.96 14.69 -28.36
CA LYS A 87 3.58 14.84 -27.04
C LYS A 87 2.66 14.46 -25.90
N LEU A 88 1.37 14.81 -26.01
CA LEU A 88 0.35 14.42 -25.05
C LEU A 88 0.19 12.90 -24.99
N ASN A 89 0.20 12.22 -26.15
CA ASN A 89 0.15 10.77 -26.20
C ASN A 89 1.36 10.13 -25.51
N GLU A 90 2.57 10.60 -25.75
CA GLU A 90 3.78 10.12 -25.05
C GLU A 90 3.67 10.27 -23.53
N LEU A 91 3.18 11.42 -23.05
CA LEU A 91 3.08 11.69 -21.62
C LEU A 91 2.02 10.80 -20.96
N VAL A 92 0.88 10.59 -21.63
CA VAL A 92 -0.16 9.66 -21.16
C VAL A 92 0.36 8.22 -21.13
N GLU A 93 1.13 7.80 -22.13
CA GLU A 93 1.75 6.47 -22.13
C GLU A 93 2.71 6.30 -20.95
N LYS A 94 3.54 7.31 -20.65
CA LYS A 94 4.42 7.31 -19.47
C LYS A 94 3.64 7.20 -18.16
N VAL A 95 2.51 7.90 -18.04
CA VAL A 95 1.62 7.76 -16.87
C VAL A 95 1.10 6.32 -16.77
N GLY A 96 0.67 5.73 -17.88
CA GLY A 96 0.20 4.34 -17.93
C GLY A 96 1.27 3.33 -17.51
N LEU A 97 2.51 3.51 -17.98
CA LEU A 97 3.65 2.67 -17.59
C LEU A 97 3.94 2.81 -16.08
N LEU A 98 3.93 4.04 -15.56
CA LEU A 98 4.17 4.31 -14.15
C LEU A 98 3.11 3.68 -13.25
N ASP A 99 1.83 3.75 -13.65
CA ASP A 99 0.73 3.09 -12.93
C ASP A 99 0.90 1.56 -12.92
N ALA A 100 1.29 0.97 -14.05
CA ALA A 100 1.59 -0.46 -14.12
C ALA A 100 2.75 -0.86 -13.20
N GLU A 101 3.80 -0.02 -13.14
CA GLU A 101 4.92 -0.27 -12.22
C GLU A 101 4.53 -0.16 -10.75
N ILE A 102 3.70 0.82 -10.37
CA ILE A 102 3.19 0.96 -9.00
C ILE A 102 2.44 -0.32 -8.58
N ILE A 103 1.61 -0.87 -9.47
CA ILE A 103 0.87 -2.11 -9.22
C ILE A 103 1.86 -3.29 -9.07
N LYS A 104 2.83 -3.40 -9.97
CA LYS A 104 3.85 -4.45 -9.95
C LYS A 104 4.65 -4.42 -8.64
N ASP A 105 5.11 -3.26 -8.21
CA ASP A 105 5.89 -3.12 -6.99
C ASP A 105 5.06 -3.41 -5.74
N ARG A 106 3.79 -2.98 -5.72
CA ARG A 106 2.86 -3.36 -4.64
C ARG A 106 2.76 -4.89 -4.47
N LEU A 107 2.60 -5.61 -5.57
CA LEU A 107 2.53 -7.08 -5.55
C LEU A 107 3.84 -7.70 -5.05
N LYS A 108 4.99 -7.20 -5.50
CA LYS A 108 6.30 -7.66 -5.03
C LYS A 108 6.46 -7.49 -3.52
N TYR A 109 6.17 -6.30 -2.99
CA TYR A 109 6.28 -6.02 -1.56
C TYR A 109 5.30 -6.88 -0.74
N GLN A 110 4.09 -7.10 -1.25
CA GLN A 110 3.14 -8.00 -0.59
C GLN A 110 3.68 -9.44 -0.51
N ILE A 111 4.23 -9.96 -1.60
CA ILE A 111 4.86 -11.29 -1.62
C ILE A 111 6.06 -11.34 -0.66
N GLU A 112 6.82 -10.27 -0.58
CA GLU A 112 7.99 -10.19 0.29
C GLU A 112 7.61 -10.18 1.77
N VAL A 113 6.59 -9.42 2.17
CA VAL A 113 6.05 -9.42 3.54
C VAL A 113 5.52 -10.80 3.93
N GLN A 114 4.85 -11.50 3.00
CA GLN A 114 4.30 -12.83 3.25
C GLN A 114 5.34 -13.91 3.60
N LYS A 115 6.63 -13.66 3.31
CA LYS A 115 7.73 -14.53 3.75
C LYS A 115 7.95 -14.50 5.26
N TYR A 116 7.50 -13.45 5.94
CA TYR A 116 7.77 -13.18 7.36
C TYR A 116 6.51 -13.19 8.22
N ILE A 117 5.37 -12.77 7.65
CA ILE A 117 4.08 -12.73 8.33
C ILE A 117 3.02 -13.35 7.42
N THR A 118 2.41 -14.44 7.87
CA THR A 118 1.33 -15.09 7.11
C THR A 118 0.06 -14.24 7.10
N THR A 119 -0.80 -14.46 6.11
CA THR A 119 -2.10 -13.78 6.03
C THR A 119 -2.96 -14.01 7.28
N ASP A 120 -2.98 -15.23 7.82
CA ASP A 120 -3.74 -15.56 9.03
C ASP A 120 -3.21 -14.81 10.27
N GLN A 121 -1.88 -14.75 10.44
CA GLN A 121 -1.26 -13.96 11.51
C GLN A 121 -1.60 -12.48 11.38
N TYR A 122 -1.49 -11.90 10.17
CA TYR A 122 -1.83 -10.51 9.95
C TYR A 122 -3.30 -10.22 10.28
N LEU A 123 -4.24 -11.07 9.83
CA LEU A 123 -5.66 -10.88 10.07
C LEU A 123 -6.00 -10.96 11.57
N LYS A 124 -5.42 -11.92 12.29
CA LYS A 124 -5.59 -12.06 13.75
C LYS A 124 -4.99 -10.87 14.50
N ALA A 125 -3.78 -10.44 14.15
CA ALA A 125 -3.14 -9.27 14.76
C ALA A 125 -3.97 -7.99 14.51
N ARG A 126 -4.53 -7.85 13.30
CA ARG A 126 -5.43 -6.75 12.96
C ARG A 126 -6.72 -6.79 13.78
N GLU A 127 -7.32 -7.96 13.98
CA GLU A 127 -8.51 -8.08 14.83
C GLU A 127 -8.23 -7.65 16.28
N LEU A 128 -7.09 -8.07 16.85
CA LEU A 128 -6.62 -7.61 18.17
C LEU A 128 -6.46 -6.09 18.21
N SER A 129 -5.87 -5.51 17.16
CA SER A 129 -5.70 -4.06 17.06
C SER A 129 -7.03 -3.31 17.05
N LEU A 130 -8.04 -3.82 16.32
CA LEU A 130 -9.37 -3.22 16.23
C LEU A 130 -10.11 -3.31 17.56
N LYS A 131 -10.05 -4.46 18.24
CA LYS A 131 -10.61 -4.64 19.60
C LYS A 131 -9.99 -3.67 20.60
N ARG A 132 -8.66 -3.50 20.57
CA ARG A 132 -7.98 -2.50 21.42
C ARG A 132 -8.49 -1.08 21.14
N ILE A 133 -8.63 -0.72 19.87
CA ILE A 133 -9.08 0.62 19.46
C ILE A 133 -10.53 0.87 19.89
N SER A 134 -11.44 -0.10 19.71
CA SER A 134 -12.83 0.05 20.12
C SER A 134 -12.96 0.19 21.64
N GLN A 135 -12.26 -0.65 22.40
CA GLN A 135 -12.24 -0.58 23.87
C GLN A 135 -11.64 0.73 24.40
N SER A 136 -10.69 1.33 23.66
CA SER A 136 -10.12 2.63 24.04
C SER A 136 -11.09 3.78 23.79
N ARG A 137 -11.95 3.67 22.77
CA ARG A 137 -12.99 4.66 22.46
C ARG A 137 -14.18 4.61 23.42
N GLU A 138 -14.55 3.42 23.90
CA GLU A 138 -15.64 3.25 24.88
C GLU A 138 -15.29 3.75 26.30
N LYS A 139 -14.00 3.96 26.57
CA LYS A 139 -13.49 4.46 27.87
C LYS A 139 -13.28 5.98 27.89
N GLN A 140 -13.54 6.67 26.79
CA GLN A 140 -13.52 8.13 26.66
C GLN A 140 -14.95 8.68 26.75
#